data_AF-A0A1C5FVW4-F1
#
_entry.id   AF-A0A1C5FVW4-F1
#
_cell.length_a   1.000
_cell.length_b   1.000
_cell.length_c   1.000
_cell.angle_alpha   90.00
_cell.angle_beta   90.00
_cell.angle_gamma   90.00
#
_symmetry.space_group_name_H-M   'P 1'
#
loop_
_entity.id
_entity.type
_entity.pdbx_description
1 polymer ?
#
loop_
_entity_poly.entity_id
_entity_poly.type
_entity_poly.pdbx_seq_one_letter_code
_entity_poly.pdbx_strand_id
1 'polypeptide(L)' 'GGVDVVLVEPYLAGTSTAAANDALADRPHRVLGLGIPRRELRRYGTIDEHLAGRGLDPASLRERISGFLR' A
#
# COMPACT_ATOMS: atom_id res chain seq x y z
N GLY A 1 -8.47 -19.06 -8.81
CA GLY A 1 -8.22 -17.71 -9.36
C GLY A 1 -9.06 -16.73 -8.60
N GLY A 2 -8.48 -16.03 -7.64
CA GLY A 2 -9.13 -14.94 -6.91
C GLY A 2 -8.67 -13.59 -7.46
N VAL A 3 -9.37 -12.51 -7.11
CA VAL A 3 -8.96 -11.15 -7.50
C VAL A 3 -7.92 -10.63 -6.50
N ASP A 4 -6.81 -10.12 -7.02
CA ASP A 4 -5.81 -9.39 -6.23
C ASP A 4 -6.09 -7.89 -6.33
N VAL A 5 -6.23 -7.23 -5.19
CA VAL A 5 -6.48 -5.78 -5.10
C VAL A 5 -5.31 -5.12 -4.40
N VAL A 6 -4.74 -4.09 -5.02
CA VAL A 6 -3.73 -3.23 -4.41
C VAL A 6 -4.32 -1.85 -4.22
N LEU A 7 -4.33 -1.38 -2.97
CA LEU A 7 -4.71 0.00 -2.63
C LEU A 7 -3.45 0.80 -2.33
N VAL A 8 -3.30 1.97 -2.95
CA VAL A 8 -2.25 2.93 -2.62
C VAL A 8 -2.92 4.20 -2.13
N GLU A 9 -2.68 4.57 -0.86
CA GLU A 9 -3.38 5.67 -0.21
C GLU A 9 -2.42 6.64 0.49
N PRO A 10 -2.77 7.93 0.58
CA PRO A 10 -1.95 8.94 1.25
C PRO A 10 -2.11 8.91 2.80
N TYR A 11 -2.85 7.93 3.33
CA TYR A 11 -3.11 7.73 4.76
C TYR A 11 -2.22 6.64 5.35
N LEU A 12 -2.40 6.31 6.63
CA LEU A 12 -1.75 5.15 7.21
C LEU A 12 -2.09 3.89 6.42
N ALA A 13 -1.09 3.05 6.18
CA ALA A 13 -1.28 1.82 5.43
C ALA A 13 -2.42 0.97 6.01
N GLY A 14 -3.42 0.67 5.17
CA GLY A 14 -4.55 -0.17 5.50
C GLY A 14 -5.81 0.58 5.95
N THR A 15 -5.84 1.91 5.82
CA THR A 15 -6.99 2.75 6.19
C THR A 15 -8.23 2.36 5.39
N SER A 16 -8.08 2.18 4.08
CA SER A 16 -9.20 1.84 3.17
C SER A 16 -9.40 0.34 2.96
N THR A 17 -8.58 -0.52 3.58
CA THR A 17 -8.62 -1.98 3.36
C THR A 17 -9.96 -2.58 3.78
N ALA A 18 -10.54 -2.15 4.91
CA ALA A 18 -11.84 -2.64 5.36
C ALA A 18 -12.95 -2.35 4.32
N ALA A 19 -12.98 -1.14 3.77
CA ALA A 19 -13.96 -0.77 2.74
C ALA A 19 -13.83 -1.62 1.47
N ALA A 20 -12.60 -1.96 1.04
CA ALA A 20 -12.40 -2.86 -0.10
C ALA A 20 -12.83 -4.31 0.22
N ASN A 21 -12.56 -4.79 1.43
CA ASN A 21 -13.00 -6.12 1.86
C ASN A 21 -14.53 -6.21 1.88
N ASP A 22 -15.20 -5.19 2.44
CA ASP A 22 -16.66 -5.13 2.51
C ASP A 22 -17.28 -5.11 1.11
N ALA A 23 -16.73 -4.29 0.21
CA ALA A 23 -17.21 -4.18 -1.18
C ALA A 23 -17.04 -5.48 -1.99
N LEU A 24 -16.13 -6.35 -1.56
CA LEU A 24 -15.80 -7.61 -2.25
C LEU A 24 -16.17 -8.85 -1.42
N ALA A 25 -17.01 -8.70 -0.38
CA ALA A 25 -17.31 -9.76 0.58
C ALA A 25 -17.77 -11.08 -0.07
N ASP A 26 -18.52 -11.00 -1.18
CA ASP A 26 -19.05 -12.16 -1.89
C ASP A 26 -18.09 -12.76 -2.94
N ARG A 27 -16.86 -12.24 -3.05
CA ARG A 27 -15.86 -12.70 -4.03
C ARG A 27 -14.59 -13.14 -3.33
N PRO A 28 -14.00 -14.31 -3.67
CA PRO A 28 -12.66 -14.66 -3.19
C PRO A 28 -11.63 -13.62 -3.64
N HIS A 29 -11.00 -12.93 -2.69
CA HIS A 29 -10.05 -11.86 -2.98
C HIS A 29 -8.94 -11.75 -1.92
N ARG A 30 -7.85 -11.06 -2.28
CA ARG A 30 -6.77 -10.65 -1.39
C ARG A 30 -6.56 -9.14 -1.55
N VAL A 31 -6.32 -8.43 -0.45
CA VAL A 31 -6.05 -6.98 -0.48
C VAL A 31 -4.68 -6.67 0.09
N LEU A 32 -3.88 -5.93 -0.67
CA LEU A 32 -2.65 -5.29 -0.21
C LEU A 32 -2.90 -3.79 0.00
N GLY A 33 -2.92 -3.35 1.26
CA GLY A 33 -2.99 -1.92 1.63
C GLY A 33 -1.59 -1.30 1.70
N LEU A 34 -1.29 -0.39 0.78
CA LEU A 34 -0.06 0.40 0.73
C LEU A 34 -0.38 1.85 1.11
N GLY A 35 0.37 2.39 2.06
CA GLY A 35 0.24 3.77 2.49
C GLY A 35 1.37 4.14 3.43
N ILE A 36 1.20 5.25 4.14
CA ILE A 36 2.17 5.77 5.09
C ILE A 36 2.40 4.72 6.20
N PRO A 37 3.64 4.28 6.45
CA PRO A 37 3.92 3.35 7.54
C PRO A 37 3.66 4.01 8.90
N ARG A 38 3.23 3.22 9.89
CA ARG A 38 3.07 3.69 11.28
C ARG A 38 4.39 4.13 11.91
N ARG A 39 5.52 3.61 11.43
CA ARG A 39 6.84 4.05 11.87
C ARG A 39 7.09 5.45 11.33
N GLU A 40 7.30 6.38 12.24
CA GLU A 40 7.64 7.76 11.88
C GLU A 40 9.08 7.84 11.38
N LEU A 41 9.29 8.60 10.30
CA LEU A 41 10.60 8.99 9.82
C LEU A 41 10.83 10.46 10.20
N ARG A 42 11.78 10.71 11.11
CA ARG A 42 12.14 12.06 11.57
C ARG A 42 13.34 12.59 10.79
N ARG A 43 13.16 12.79 9.48
CA ARG A 43 14.19 13.32 8.59
C ARG A 43 13.56 14.34 7.63
N TYR A 44 14.14 15.53 7.59
CA TYR A 44 13.82 16.53 6.57
C TYR A 44 14.48 16.15 5.24
N GLY A 45 13.86 16.57 4.14
CA GLY A 45 14.32 16.27 2.79
C GLY A 45 13.31 16.72 1.74
N THR A 46 13.60 16.37 0.49
CA THR A 46 12.70 16.59 -0.64
C THR A 46 11.48 15.64 -0.58
N ILE A 47 10.48 15.90 -1.43
CA ILE A 47 9.33 14.99 -1.58
C ILE A 47 9.78 13.59 -2.01
N ASP A 48 10.74 13.48 -2.92
CA ASP A 48 11.23 12.19 -3.41
C ASP A 48 11.92 11.40 -2.30
N GLU A 49 12.77 12.07 -1.50
CA GLU A 49 13.39 11.46 -0.32
C GLU A 49 12.35 11.04 0.72
N HIS A 50 11.28 11.82 0.88
CA HIS A 50 10.18 11.51 1.78
C HIS A 50 9.38 10.29 1.34
N LEU A 51 9.06 10.18 0.05
CA LEU A 51 8.36 9.04 -0.53
C LEU A 51 9.21 7.78 -0.45
N ALA A 52 10.50 7.87 -0.79
CA ALA A 52 11.44 6.77 -0.67
C ALA A 52 11.60 6.30 0.77
N GLY A 53 11.76 7.24 1.71
CA GLY A 53 11.85 6.94 3.15
C GLY A 53 10.60 6.27 3.73
N ARG A 54 9.45 6.41 3.07
CA ARG A 54 8.17 5.76 3.43
C ARG A 54 7.85 4.52 2.59
N GLY A 55 8.69 4.17 1.62
CA GLY A 55 8.46 3.06 0.69
C GLY A 55 7.24 3.27 -0.21
N LEU A 56 6.96 4.53 -0.55
CA LEU A 56 5.88 4.97 -1.45
C LEU A 56 6.40 5.58 -2.75
N ASP A 57 7.71 5.50 -2.99
CA ASP A 57 8.29 5.80 -4.29
C ASP A 57 7.99 4.66 -5.29
N PRO A 58 8.10 4.93 -6.62
CA PRO A 58 7.76 3.94 -7.64
C PRO A 58 8.54 2.62 -7.56
N ALA A 59 9.81 2.63 -7.14
CA ALA A 59 10.62 1.42 -7.06
C ALA A 59 10.15 0.53 -5.91
N SER A 60 9.96 1.11 -4.71
CA SER A 60 9.43 0.40 -3.56
C SER A 60 8.01 -0.14 -3.80
N LEU A 61 7.15 0.64 -4.45
CA LEU A 61 5.80 0.20 -4.82
C LEU A 61 5.86 -0.99 -5.77
N ARG A 62 6.67 -0.91 -6.83
CA ARG A 62 6.85 -2.00 -7.80
C ARG A 62 7.30 -3.28 -7.10
N GLU A 63 8.29 -3.21 -6.22
CA GLU A 63 8.80 -4.38 -5.49
C GLU A 63 7.69 -5.07 -4.69
N ARG A 64 6.97 -4.30 -3.87
CA ARG A 64 5.92 -4.82 -2.98
C ARG A 64 4.73 -5.36 -3.76
N ILE A 65 4.31 -4.67 -4.81
CA ILE A 65 3.23 -5.12 -5.71
C ILE A 65 3.63 -6.42 -6.40
N SER A 66 4.83 -6.47 -6.98
CA SER A 66 5.31 -7.66 -7.68
C SER A 66 5.47 -8.86 -6.74
N GLY A 67 5.86 -8.64 -5.48
CA GLY A 67 5.93 -9.69 -4.47
C GLY A 67 4.56 -10.23 -4.06
N PHE A 68 3.53 -9.39 -4.06
CA PHE A 68 2.16 -9.78 -3.71
C PHE A 68 1.40 -10.53 -4.82
N LEU A 69 1.69 -10.19 -6.08
CA LEU A 69 1.09 -10.78 -7.28
C LEU A 69 1.74 -12.11 -7.70
N ARG A 70 2.74 -12.60 -6.96
CA ARG A 70 3.29 -13.95 -7.12
C ARG A 70 2.48 -14.93 -6.29
#